data_AF-A0A010R2G2-F1
#
_entry.id   AF-A0A010R2G2-F1
#
_cell.length_a   1.000
_cell.length_b   1.000
_cell.length_c   1.000
_cell.angle_alpha   90.00
_cell.angle_beta   90.00
_cell.angle_gamma   90.00
#
_symmetry.space_group_name_H-M   'P 1'
#
loop_
_entity.id
_entity.type
_entity.pdbx_description
1 polymer ?
#
loop_
_entity_poly.entity_id
_entity_poly.type
_entity_poly.pdbx_seq_one_letter_code
_entity_poly.pdbx_strand_id
1 'polypeptide(L)'
;MDSPERAGVPAEEAALQNFAFAGDEDCLFLNIFAPAGATALPRPLPVVVWIHGGGYSLDSASSFDFSSQITTNNNSYVAVVIQYRLGAFGFLSSEELVKGGGVANAGLWDMVHALRWVKTHVDKFGGDPRKVTVAGQSAGAGGALLLAASDEAVGLFDGVIASSPYLTTLPKHDGDRPTRAYKSLAERIGCSTKTISSSLLSCLQKADSLTLQNASDWVSTQGRYGQWEWRPVIDGKLVRDTLTQELSQGKAGVNGRRVLTSNVADEGPYFTWQNITTQAHFVSFLQSNYPTLSAGNVSEILATYTQKHEAFLTANSKDANNTDPGFSTNGLESPYATTVSDYATGWQQVANNFYAEVTFVCPSHWLANAYAAKDGARAWRYQYSVPPAYHGVDIGSGSAVDVLLAPVDTPGTAVTMSLRLALQSAWGQFITRGEDLVLGGSGGNATVWSQWKEGGRGVASMLNANMTGGVPVGKVSSFDGMVSLNITSYAPGDAGSPPLEAVLNVVDGDKWEDGRGERCRLLADLSPWLAD
;
A
#
# COMPACT_ATOMS: atom_id res chain seq x y z
N MET A 1 -10.76 53.62 12.29
CA MET A 1 -10.03 52.51 12.93
C MET A 1 -10.08 51.39 11.93
N ASP A 2 -9.00 51.28 11.16
CA ASP A 2 -8.88 50.41 10.01
C ASP A 2 -8.89 48.93 10.41
N SER A 3 -9.54 48.15 9.56
CA SER A 3 -9.53 46.68 9.58
C SER A 3 -8.12 46.18 9.21
N PRO A 4 -7.57 45.15 9.87
CA PRO A 4 -6.30 44.58 9.42
C PRO A 4 -6.52 43.90 8.07
N GLU A 5 -5.83 44.42 7.06
CA GLU A 5 -5.80 43.91 5.70
C GLU A 5 -5.18 42.51 5.61
N ARG A 6 -5.63 41.81 4.57
CA ARG A 6 -5.09 40.58 4.00
C ARG A 6 -3.57 40.64 3.86
N ALA A 7 -2.85 39.97 4.76
CA ALA A 7 -1.40 39.75 4.66
C ALA A 7 -1.02 38.27 4.54
N GLY A 8 -1.90 37.43 3.94
CA GLY A 8 -1.69 35.97 3.82
C GLY A 8 -1.49 35.44 2.39
N VAL A 9 -1.87 36.19 1.35
CA VAL A 9 -1.92 35.67 -0.03
C VAL A 9 -0.52 35.48 -0.68
N PRO A 10 0.47 36.39 -0.51
CA PRO A 10 1.73 36.27 -1.24
C PRO A 10 2.62 35.10 -0.77
N ALA A 11 2.54 34.72 0.51
CA ALA A 11 3.36 33.64 1.07
C ALA A 11 2.81 32.25 0.70
N GLU A 12 1.48 32.11 0.58
CA GLU A 12 0.82 30.89 0.12
C GLU A 12 1.03 30.70 -1.40
N GLU A 13 0.91 31.76 -2.22
CA GLU A 13 1.24 31.71 -3.65
C GLU A 13 2.74 31.43 -3.90
N ALA A 14 3.64 31.99 -3.09
CA ALA A 14 5.08 31.71 -3.19
C ALA A 14 5.46 30.28 -2.77
N ALA A 15 4.73 29.68 -1.82
CA ALA A 15 4.91 28.27 -1.45
C ALA A 15 4.42 27.32 -2.56
N LEU A 16 3.33 27.68 -3.25
CA LEU A 16 2.80 26.93 -4.41
C LEU A 16 3.73 26.97 -5.64
N GLN A 17 4.55 28.02 -5.79
CA GLN A 17 5.54 28.11 -6.89
C GLN A 17 6.76 27.19 -6.72
N ASN A 18 6.97 26.57 -5.55
CA ASN A 18 8.15 25.74 -5.26
C ASN A 18 7.88 24.23 -5.22
N PHE A 19 6.66 23.76 -5.47
CA PHE A 19 6.39 22.34 -5.74
C PHE A 19 6.58 22.05 -7.23
N ALA A 20 7.81 21.70 -7.61
CA ALA A 20 8.19 21.39 -9.00
C ALA A 20 7.77 19.97 -9.46
N PHE A 21 6.52 19.57 -9.21
CA PHE A 21 5.94 18.31 -9.71
C PHE A 21 4.68 18.58 -10.54
N ALA A 22 4.80 19.41 -11.58
CA ALA A 22 3.75 19.55 -12.57
C ALA A 22 3.73 18.32 -13.48
N GLY A 23 2.60 17.60 -13.51
CA GLY A 23 2.34 16.53 -14.48
C GLY A 23 1.58 17.04 -15.71
N ASP A 24 1.50 16.22 -16.75
CA ASP A 24 0.65 16.46 -17.92
C ASP A 24 -0.68 15.68 -17.77
N GLU A 25 -1.79 16.23 -18.29
CA GLU A 25 -3.07 15.51 -18.32
C GLU A 25 -3.08 14.40 -19.38
N ASP A 26 -2.34 14.58 -20.49
CA ASP A 26 -2.05 13.51 -21.44
C ASP A 26 -0.99 12.59 -20.84
N CYS A 27 -1.42 11.71 -19.94
CA CYS A 27 -0.54 10.88 -19.12
C CYS A 27 -0.79 9.38 -19.24
N LEU A 28 -1.82 8.94 -19.98
CA LEU A 28 -2.24 7.54 -20.05
C LEU A 28 -1.32 6.71 -20.96
N PHE A 29 -0.06 6.61 -20.55
CA PHE A 29 0.99 5.82 -21.17
C PHE A 29 1.28 4.54 -20.38
N LEU A 30 1.97 3.61 -21.03
CA LEU A 30 2.54 2.43 -20.39
C LEU A 30 3.92 2.13 -20.97
N ASN A 31 4.78 1.54 -20.15
CA ASN A 31 6.12 1.09 -20.51
C ASN A 31 6.16 -0.44 -20.57
N ILE A 32 6.92 -1.01 -21.51
CA ILE A 32 7.05 -2.45 -21.66
C ILE A 32 8.52 -2.85 -21.55
N PHE A 33 8.82 -3.75 -20.62
CA PHE A 33 10.12 -4.37 -20.44
C PHE A 33 10.02 -5.83 -20.87
N ALA A 34 10.70 -6.18 -21.96
CA ALA A 34 10.65 -7.52 -22.54
C ALA A 34 12.07 -8.03 -22.83
N PRO A 35 12.34 -9.34 -22.65
CA PRO A 35 13.59 -9.94 -23.08
C PRO A 35 13.88 -9.71 -24.57
N ALA A 36 15.16 -9.54 -24.90
CA ALA A 36 15.59 -9.46 -26.29
C ALA A 36 15.18 -10.74 -27.04
N GLY A 37 14.49 -10.58 -28.18
CA GLY A 37 13.99 -11.70 -28.98
C GLY A 37 12.75 -12.42 -28.42
N ALA A 38 12.05 -11.85 -27.44
CA ALA A 38 10.86 -12.47 -26.83
C ALA A 38 9.79 -12.90 -27.85
N THR A 39 9.59 -12.13 -28.93
CA THR A 39 8.63 -12.45 -30.02
C THR A 39 9.03 -13.65 -30.88
N ALA A 40 10.31 -14.04 -30.86
CA ALA A 40 10.83 -15.20 -31.60
C ALA A 40 10.83 -16.49 -30.76
N LEU A 41 10.42 -16.42 -29.48
CA LEU A 41 10.37 -17.60 -28.61
C LEU A 41 9.24 -18.55 -29.06
N PRO A 42 9.44 -19.87 -28.89
CA PRO A 42 8.43 -20.87 -29.30
C PRO A 42 7.16 -20.83 -28.43
N ARG A 43 7.21 -20.21 -27.26
CA ARG A 43 6.07 -20.02 -26.36
C ARG A 43 6.06 -18.58 -25.86
N PRO A 44 4.89 -17.92 -25.83
CA PRO A 44 4.77 -16.58 -25.27
C PRO A 44 5.04 -16.61 -23.75
N LEU A 45 5.55 -15.49 -23.24
CA LEU A 45 5.99 -15.33 -21.87
C LEU A 45 4.86 -14.84 -20.96
N PRO A 46 4.76 -15.30 -19.71
CA PRO A 46 3.89 -14.68 -18.69
C PRO A 46 4.10 -13.17 -18.60
N VAL A 47 3.05 -12.43 -18.24
CA VAL A 47 3.06 -10.96 -18.16
C VAL A 47 2.77 -10.52 -16.74
N VAL A 48 3.56 -9.59 -16.22
CA VAL A 48 3.22 -8.82 -15.01
C VAL A 48 2.84 -7.40 -15.40
N VAL A 49 1.74 -6.89 -14.87
CA VAL A 49 1.28 -5.51 -15.05
C VAL A 49 1.45 -4.77 -13.73
N TRP A 50 2.39 -3.84 -13.66
CA TRP A 50 2.73 -3.08 -12.46
C TRP A 50 1.92 -1.79 -12.36
N ILE A 51 1.32 -1.58 -11.19
CA ILE A 51 0.59 -0.38 -10.79
C ILE A 51 1.37 0.28 -9.65
N HIS A 52 1.85 1.50 -9.87
CA HIS A 52 2.65 2.22 -8.88
C HIS A 52 1.81 2.71 -7.69
N GLY A 53 2.51 3.12 -6.63
CA GLY A 53 1.92 3.63 -5.38
C GLY A 53 1.62 5.14 -5.43
N GLY A 54 1.87 5.81 -4.30
CA GLY A 54 1.74 7.28 -4.20
C GLY A 54 0.40 7.78 -3.66
N GLY A 55 -0.32 6.97 -2.88
CA GLY A 55 -1.56 7.41 -2.21
C GLY A 55 -2.65 7.92 -3.14
N TYR A 56 -2.67 7.42 -4.39
CA TYR A 56 -3.56 7.87 -5.48
C TYR A 56 -3.35 9.33 -5.92
N SER A 57 -2.28 10.00 -5.46
CA SER A 57 -2.04 11.43 -5.70
C SER A 57 -0.65 11.75 -6.26
N LEU A 58 0.31 10.84 -6.11
CA LEU A 58 1.72 11.05 -6.44
C LEU A 58 2.32 9.84 -7.20
N ASP A 59 3.60 9.96 -7.55
CA ASP A 59 4.44 8.96 -8.22
C ASP A 59 4.17 8.79 -9.74
N SER A 60 4.98 7.98 -10.40
CA SER A 60 4.99 7.79 -11.85
C SER A 60 5.50 6.42 -12.26
N ALA A 61 4.92 5.89 -13.34
CA ALA A 61 5.34 4.70 -14.07
C ALA A 61 6.80 4.77 -14.52
N SER A 62 7.33 5.97 -14.75
CA SER A 62 8.73 6.18 -15.13
C SER A 62 9.72 5.87 -14.00
N SER A 63 9.25 5.81 -12.75
CA SER A 63 10.10 5.53 -11.57
C SER A 63 10.46 4.05 -11.42
N PHE A 64 9.84 3.15 -12.19
CA PHE A 64 9.94 1.70 -11.98
C PHE A 64 10.57 0.99 -13.19
N ASP A 65 11.74 0.39 -12.96
CA ASP A 65 12.46 -0.43 -13.93
C ASP A 65 12.43 -1.91 -13.52
N PHE A 66 11.91 -2.77 -14.39
CA PHE A 66 11.81 -4.22 -14.15
C PHE A 66 12.98 -5.03 -14.71
N SER A 67 13.97 -4.40 -15.34
CA SER A 67 15.07 -5.07 -16.05
C SER A 67 15.89 -5.99 -15.13
N SER A 68 16.21 -5.53 -13.91
CA SER A 68 16.92 -6.33 -12.92
C SER A 68 16.13 -7.57 -12.52
N GLN A 69 14.85 -7.39 -12.17
CA GLN A 69 13.98 -8.49 -11.73
C GLN A 69 13.82 -9.54 -12.86
N ILE A 70 13.57 -9.09 -14.10
CA ILE A 70 13.47 -9.96 -15.28
C ILE A 70 14.77 -10.76 -15.46
N THR A 71 15.93 -10.11 -15.31
CA THR A 71 17.25 -10.73 -15.44
C THR A 71 17.49 -11.78 -14.36
N THR A 72 17.21 -11.45 -13.09
CA THR A 72 17.29 -12.39 -11.95
C THR A 72 16.43 -13.63 -12.17
N ASN A 73 15.31 -13.50 -12.87
CA ASN A 73 14.40 -14.58 -13.18
C ASN A 73 14.62 -15.19 -14.58
N ASN A 74 15.85 -15.16 -15.08
CA ASN A 74 16.24 -15.81 -16.34
C ASN A 74 15.43 -15.35 -17.55
N ASN A 75 15.04 -14.08 -17.61
CA ASN A 75 14.31 -13.49 -18.73
C ASN A 75 12.99 -14.21 -19.04
N SER A 76 12.27 -14.65 -18.00
CA SER A 76 11.15 -15.59 -18.14
C SER A 76 9.75 -14.94 -18.20
N TYR A 77 9.64 -13.62 -18.14
CA TYR A 77 8.37 -12.90 -18.20
C TYR A 77 8.55 -11.48 -18.81
N VAL A 78 7.44 -10.86 -19.22
CA VAL A 78 7.36 -9.46 -19.69
C VAL A 78 6.73 -8.61 -18.60
N ALA A 79 7.25 -7.40 -18.36
CA ALA A 79 6.62 -6.43 -17.47
C ALA A 79 5.98 -5.28 -18.26
N VAL A 80 4.79 -4.86 -17.84
CA VAL A 80 4.08 -3.68 -18.33
C VAL A 80 3.85 -2.74 -17.16
N VAL A 81 4.43 -1.55 -17.18
CA VAL A 81 4.27 -0.55 -16.11
C VAL A 81 3.34 0.55 -16.60
N ILE A 82 2.23 0.80 -15.88
CA ILE A 82 1.17 1.69 -16.36
C ILE A 82 1.16 3.01 -15.60
N GLN A 83 0.84 4.11 -16.30
CA GLN A 83 0.31 5.32 -15.68
C GLN A 83 -1.22 5.24 -15.54
N TYR A 84 -1.73 5.85 -14.48
CA TYR A 84 -3.16 6.10 -14.27
C TYR A 84 -3.34 7.52 -13.73
N ARG A 85 -4.53 8.11 -13.90
CA ARG A 85 -4.80 9.45 -13.38
C ARG A 85 -4.77 9.49 -11.85
N LEU A 86 -4.20 10.56 -11.31
CA LEU A 86 -4.00 10.79 -9.88
C LEU A 86 -4.80 12.01 -9.39
N GLY A 87 -4.87 12.19 -8.06
CA GLY A 87 -5.51 13.33 -7.42
C GLY A 87 -6.97 13.50 -7.85
N ALA A 88 -7.42 14.76 -7.98
CA ALA A 88 -8.75 15.06 -8.49
C ALA A 88 -8.99 14.50 -9.91
N PHE A 89 -7.98 14.43 -10.77
CA PHE A 89 -8.16 13.93 -12.13
C PHE A 89 -8.54 12.44 -12.18
N GLY A 90 -8.08 11.67 -11.19
CA GLY A 90 -8.37 10.23 -11.08
C GLY A 90 -9.52 9.88 -10.14
N PHE A 91 -9.71 10.66 -9.06
CA PHE A 91 -10.52 10.22 -7.92
C PHE A 91 -11.49 11.29 -7.39
N LEU A 92 -11.78 12.33 -8.19
CA LEU A 92 -12.89 13.23 -7.92
C LEU A 92 -14.21 12.45 -7.90
N SER A 93 -15.07 12.76 -6.93
CA SER A 93 -16.37 12.10 -6.82
C SER A 93 -17.42 12.97 -6.14
N SER A 94 -18.65 12.94 -6.67
CA SER A 94 -19.86 13.48 -6.06
C SER A 94 -21.08 13.03 -6.87
N GLU A 95 -22.29 13.19 -6.33
CA GLU A 95 -23.52 12.96 -7.11
C GLU A 95 -23.60 13.94 -8.32
N GLU A 96 -23.16 15.19 -8.13
CA GLU A 96 -23.15 16.22 -9.17
C GLU A 96 -22.18 15.89 -10.31
N LEU A 97 -21.01 15.31 -9.99
CA LEU A 97 -20.05 14.83 -10.98
C LEU A 97 -20.70 13.80 -11.90
N VAL A 98 -21.33 12.78 -11.31
CA VAL A 98 -21.97 11.68 -12.06
C VAL A 98 -23.13 12.20 -12.90
N LYS A 99 -24.01 13.03 -12.33
CA LYS A 99 -25.11 13.68 -13.08
C LYS A 99 -24.61 14.60 -14.20
N GLY A 100 -23.42 15.17 -14.04
CA GLY A 100 -22.74 16.00 -15.05
C GLY A 100 -22.10 15.21 -16.20
N GLY A 101 -22.15 13.87 -16.17
CA GLY A 101 -21.53 12.99 -17.17
C GLY A 101 -20.10 12.56 -16.84
N GLY A 102 -19.62 12.88 -15.64
CA GLY A 102 -18.37 12.35 -15.11
C GLY A 102 -18.53 10.91 -14.59
N VAL A 103 -17.41 10.32 -14.15
CA VAL A 103 -17.37 9.00 -13.56
C VAL A 103 -16.50 9.03 -12.30
N ALA A 104 -16.96 8.38 -11.22
CA ALA A 104 -16.14 8.15 -10.05
C ALA A 104 -15.04 7.11 -10.36
N ASN A 105 -13.98 7.08 -9.55
CA ASN A 105 -12.89 6.10 -9.69
C ASN A 105 -12.25 6.08 -11.09
N ALA A 106 -12.10 7.24 -11.75
CA ALA A 106 -11.53 7.35 -13.09
C ALA A 106 -10.12 6.72 -13.18
N GLY A 107 -9.30 6.85 -12.13
CA GLY A 107 -7.98 6.21 -12.03
C GLY A 107 -8.05 4.68 -11.99
N LEU A 108 -9.06 4.09 -11.34
CA LEU A 108 -9.28 2.63 -11.40
C LEU A 108 -9.77 2.18 -12.77
N TRP A 109 -10.58 3.00 -13.45
CA TRP A 109 -10.96 2.75 -14.85
C TRP A 109 -9.75 2.74 -15.77
N ASP A 110 -8.80 3.64 -15.57
CA ASP A 110 -7.54 3.66 -16.33
C ASP A 110 -6.77 2.34 -16.16
N MET A 111 -6.71 1.80 -14.93
CA MET A 111 -6.10 0.49 -14.67
C MET A 111 -6.82 -0.65 -15.42
N VAL A 112 -8.16 -0.65 -15.43
CA VAL A 112 -8.98 -1.61 -16.20
C VAL A 112 -8.70 -1.49 -17.71
N HIS A 113 -8.62 -0.26 -18.22
CA HIS A 113 -8.34 0.00 -19.63
C HIS A 113 -6.92 -0.46 -20.02
N ALA A 114 -5.92 -0.22 -19.18
CA ALA A 114 -4.57 -0.69 -19.41
C ALA A 114 -4.50 -2.23 -19.41
N LEU A 115 -5.22 -2.91 -18.51
CA LEU A 115 -5.34 -4.37 -18.53
C LEU A 115 -6.01 -4.88 -19.81
N ARG A 116 -7.08 -4.23 -20.28
CA ARG A 116 -7.72 -4.56 -21.57
C ARG A 116 -6.77 -4.36 -22.75
N TRP A 117 -5.94 -3.31 -22.72
CA TRP A 117 -4.88 -3.09 -23.70
C TRP A 117 -3.88 -4.25 -23.69
N VAL A 118 -3.40 -4.66 -22.52
CA VAL A 118 -2.46 -5.79 -22.35
C VAL A 118 -3.06 -7.06 -22.94
N LYS A 119 -4.33 -7.37 -22.64
CA LYS A 119 -5.04 -8.54 -23.19
C LYS A 119 -5.09 -8.55 -24.72
N THR A 120 -5.08 -7.38 -25.35
CA THR A 120 -5.27 -7.22 -26.81
C THR A 120 -3.95 -7.09 -27.57
N HIS A 121 -2.86 -6.68 -26.91
CA HIS A 121 -1.66 -6.24 -27.61
C HIS A 121 -0.33 -6.79 -27.09
N VAL A 122 -0.29 -7.39 -25.90
CA VAL A 122 0.99 -7.80 -25.28
C VAL A 122 1.68 -8.95 -26.03
N ASP A 123 0.93 -9.71 -26.84
CA ASP A 123 1.46 -10.74 -27.74
C ASP A 123 2.47 -10.19 -28.75
N LYS A 124 2.29 -8.95 -29.20
CA LYS A 124 3.23 -8.24 -30.08
C LYS A 124 4.60 -7.99 -29.44
N PHE A 125 4.68 -8.10 -28.12
CA PHE A 125 5.90 -7.94 -27.32
C PHE A 125 6.40 -9.29 -26.75
N GLY A 126 5.83 -10.41 -27.20
CA GLY A 126 6.19 -11.76 -26.76
C GLY A 126 5.47 -12.21 -25.47
N GLY A 127 4.50 -11.45 -24.97
CA GLY A 127 3.71 -11.82 -23.79
C GLY A 127 2.52 -12.74 -24.10
N ASP A 128 2.09 -13.56 -23.14
CA ASP A 128 0.90 -14.40 -23.22
C ASP A 128 -0.27 -13.65 -22.56
N PRO A 129 -1.26 -13.14 -23.32
CA PRO A 129 -2.41 -12.43 -22.76
C PRO A 129 -3.29 -13.33 -21.86
N ARG A 130 -3.07 -14.65 -21.84
CA ARG A 130 -3.80 -15.58 -20.95
C ARG A 130 -3.10 -15.79 -19.60
N LYS A 131 -1.84 -15.36 -19.46
CA LYS A 131 -1.04 -15.49 -18.24
C LYS A 131 -0.61 -14.11 -17.73
N VAL A 132 -1.61 -13.33 -17.32
CA VAL A 132 -1.40 -11.97 -16.80
C VAL A 132 -1.48 -12.00 -15.27
N THR A 133 -0.49 -11.38 -14.63
CA THR A 133 -0.48 -11.09 -13.19
C THR A 133 -0.58 -9.58 -13.01
N VAL A 134 -1.62 -9.08 -12.35
CA VAL A 134 -1.65 -7.68 -11.93
C VAL A 134 -0.86 -7.55 -10.62
N ALA A 135 0.00 -6.55 -10.52
CA ALA A 135 0.90 -6.33 -9.40
C ALA A 135 0.90 -4.85 -9.01
N GLY A 136 1.05 -4.54 -7.73
CA GLY A 136 1.25 -3.16 -7.31
C GLY A 136 1.84 -3.03 -5.92
N GLN A 137 2.16 -1.79 -5.55
CA GLN A 137 2.57 -1.40 -4.19
C GLN A 137 1.72 -0.25 -3.67
N SER A 138 1.47 -0.18 -2.35
CA SER A 138 0.71 0.91 -1.73
C SER A 138 -0.65 1.11 -2.40
N ALA A 139 -0.94 2.32 -2.88
CA ALA A 139 -2.16 2.64 -3.62
C ALA A 139 -2.35 1.75 -4.86
N GLY A 140 -1.28 1.38 -5.57
CA GLY A 140 -1.35 0.44 -6.68
C GLY A 140 -1.69 -0.98 -6.25
N ALA A 141 -1.20 -1.43 -5.08
CA ALA A 141 -1.64 -2.69 -4.48
C ALA A 141 -3.09 -2.62 -4.00
N GLY A 142 -3.54 -1.47 -3.50
CA GLY A 142 -4.95 -1.20 -3.18
C GLY A 142 -5.83 -1.29 -4.43
N GLY A 143 -5.41 -0.67 -5.54
CA GLY A 143 -6.05 -0.80 -6.85
C GLY A 143 -6.10 -2.25 -7.33
N ALA A 144 -4.99 -2.97 -7.31
CA ALA A 144 -4.94 -4.39 -7.69
C ALA A 144 -5.88 -5.26 -6.84
N LEU A 145 -5.97 -4.98 -5.54
CA LEU A 145 -6.88 -5.63 -4.61
C LEU A 145 -8.35 -5.32 -4.95
N LEU A 146 -8.70 -4.07 -5.25
CA LEU A 146 -10.06 -3.70 -5.64
C LEU A 146 -10.46 -4.34 -6.98
N LEU A 147 -9.54 -4.38 -7.95
CA LEU A 147 -9.74 -5.10 -9.21
C LEU A 147 -9.89 -6.61 -8.99
N ALA A 148 -9.23 -7.19 -7.98
CA ALA A 148 -9.44 -8.59 -7.60
C ALA A 148 -10.87 -8.86 -7.12
N ALA A 149 -11.60 -7.85 -6.63
CA ALA A 149 -13.01 -7.98 -6.24
C ALA A 149 -14.02 -7.50 -7.29
N SER A 150 -13.56 -6.74 -8.30
CA SER A 150 -14.43 -6.03 -9.25
C SER A 150 -14.95 -6.90 -10.40
N ASP A 151 -16.24 -6.79 -10.73
CA ASP A 151 -16.83 -7.49 -11.88
C ASP A 151 -16.27 -6.99 -13.24
N GLU A 152 -15.79 -5.75 -13.29
CA GLU A 152 -15.23 -5.14 -14.50
C GLU A 152 -13.85 -5.68 -14.89
N ALA A 153 -13.21 -6.39 -13.96
CA ALA A 153 -11.88 -6.98 -14.12
C ALA A 153 -11.89 -8.49 -14.40
N VAL A 154 -13.07 -9.11 -14.49
CA VAL A 154 -13.21 -10.55 -14.76
C VAL A 154 -12.49 -10.94 -16.05
N GLY A 155 -11.60 -11.93 -15.96
CA GLY A 155 -10.84 -12.48 -17.09
C GLY A 155 -9.66 -11.62 -17.58
N LEU A 156 -9.38 -10.48 -16.94
CA LEU A 156 -8.25 -9.62 -17.30
C LEU A 156 -6.91 -10.11 -16.74
N PHE A 157 -6.92 -10.88 -15.65
CA PHE A 157 -5.72 -11.48 -15.07
C PHE A 157 -6.03 -12.82 -14.39
N ASP A 158 -4.96 -13.58 -14.14
CA ASP A 158 -4.99 -14.90 -13.49
C ASP A 158 -4.22 -14.90 -12.15
N GLY A 159 -3.34 -13.91 -11.92
CA GLY A 159 -2.62 -13.73 -10.67
C GLY A 159 -2.70 -12.30 -10.15
N VAL A 160 -2.58 -12.14 -8.83
CA VAL A 160 -2.50 -10.83 -8.15
C VAL A 160 -1.26 -10.79 -7.25
N ILE A 161 -0.48 -9.72 -7.34
CA ILE A 161 0.55 -9.38 -6.36
C ILE A 161 0.17 -8.05 -5.70
N ALA A 162 -0.08 -8.06 -4.38
CA ALA A 162 -0.48 -6.87 -3.64
C ALA A 162 0.49 -6.61 -2.48
N SER A 163 1.50 -5.79 -2.73
CA SER A 163 2.51 -5.40 -1.73
C SER A 163 2.07 -4.19 -0.93
N SER A 164 1.84 -4.37 0.36
CA SER A 164 1.36 -3.30 1.26
C SER A 164 0.12 -2.60 0.69
N PRO A 165 -1.00 -3.30 0.41
CA PRO A 165 -2.18 -2.71 -0.19
C PRO A 165 -2.70 -1.54 0.65
N TYR A 166 -2.73 -0.34 0.08
CA TYR A 166 -3.18 0.87 0.77
C TYR A 166 -4.66 1.11 0.51
N LEU A 167 -5.48 0.85 1.52
CA LEU A 167 -6.91 1.14 1.53
C LEU A 167 -7.28 1.77 2.87
N THR A 168 -7.58 3.07 2.87
CA THR A 168 -8.09 3.77 4.05
C THR A 168 -9.61 3.70 4.08
N THR A 169 -10.28 4.84 4.25
CA THR A 169 -11.74 4.94 4.20
C THR A 169 -12.22 4.83 2.76
N LEU A 170 -13.27 4.03 2.52
CA LEU A 170 -13.95 3.89 1.24
C LEU A 170 -15.35 4.51 1.34
N PRO A 171 -15.48 5.85 1.37
CA PRO A 171 -16.79 6.47 1.46
C PRO A 171 -17.59 6.20 0.19
N LYS A 172 -18.91 6.36 0.27
CA LYS A 172 -19.75 6.34 -0.93
C LYS A 172 -19.40 7.49 -1.86
N HIS A 173 -19.47 7.25 -3.15
CA HIS A 173 -19.12 8.24 -4.19
C HIS A 173 -19.87 9.57 -4.05
N ASP A 174 -21.10 9.52 -3.53
CA ASP A 174 -22.01 10.64 -3.27
C ASP A 174 -22.05 11.04 -1.78
N GLY A 175 -21.18 10.47 -0.95
CA GLY A 175 -21.10 10.77 0.48
C GLY A 175 -20.58 12.18 0.79
N ASP A 176 -20.71 12.58 2.05
CA ASP A 176 -20.36 13.94 2.51
C ASP A 176 -18.90 14.29 2.29
N ARG A 177 -17.98 13.34 2.54
CA ARG A 177 -16.53 13.58 2.39
C ARG A 177 -16.12 13.85 0.93
N PRO A 178 -16.35 12.96 -0.04
CA PRO A 178 -16.02 13.24 -1.45
C PRO A 178 -16.78 14.45 -2.00
N THR A 179 -18.05 14.64 -1.62
CA THR A 179 -18.84 15.80 -2.06
C THR A 179 -18.27 17.13 -1.54
N ARG A 180 -17.78 17.19 -0.30
CA ARG A 180 -17.10 18.38 0.22
C ARG A 180 -15.78 18.64 -0.49
N ALA A 181 -14.99 17.61 -0.77
CA ALA A 181 -13.75 17.74 -1.55
C ALA A 181 -14.02 18.27 -2.96
N TYR A 182 -15.04 17.75 -3.65
CA TYR A 182 -15.48 18.23 -4.96
C TYR A 182 -15.85 19.72 -4.97
N LYS A 183 -16.63 20.17 -3.97
CA LYS A 183 -17.01 21.58 -3.83
C LYS A 183 -15.83 22.47 -3.45
N SER A 184 -14.96 22.01 -2.57
CA SER A 184 -13.77 22.76 -2.16
C SER A 184 -12.81 22.98 -3.32
N LEU A 185 -12.59 21.96 -4.15
CA LEU A 185 -11.82 22.07 -5.39
C LEU A 185 -12.41 23.14 -6.33
N ALA A 186 -13.73 23.07 -6.56
CA ALA A 186 -14.42 24.01 -7.42
C ALA A 186 -14.36 25.46 -6.90
N GLU A 187 -14.54 25.67 -5.60
CA GLU A 187 -14.42 26.99 -4.96
C GLU A 187 -13.01 27.56 -5.10
N ARG A 188 -11.98 26.71 -4.97
CA ARG A 188 -10.58 27.13 -5.05
C ARG A 188 -10.19 27.68 -6.41
N ILE A 189 -10.82 27.20 -7.48
CA ILE A 189 -10.61 27.67 -8.86
C ILE A 189 -11.65 28.69 -9.32
N GLY A 190 -12.53 29.16 -8.41
CA GLY A 190 -13.52 30.21 -8.70
C GLY A 190 -14.79 29.73 -9.40
N CYS A 191 -15.07 28.42 -9.44
CA CYS A 191 -16.33 27.90 -9.93
C CYS A 191 -17.47 28.13 -8.94
N SER A 192 -18.63 28.57 -9.42
CA SER A 192 -19.80 28.82 -8.57
C SER A 192 -20.42 27.50 -8.06
N THR A 193 -20.36 27.28 -6.74
CA THR A 193 -20.99 26.14 -6.04
C THR A 193 -22.44 26.41 -5.59
N LYS A 194 -22.97 27.61 -5.86
CA LYS A 194 -24.28 28.06 -5.36
C LYS A 194 -25.50 27.47 -6.08
N THR A 195 -25.30 26.82 -7.23
CA THR A 195 -26.38 26.20 -8.02
C THR A 195 -25.97 24.81 -8.45
N ILE A 196 -26.71 23.79 -7.99
CA ILE A 196 -26.60 22.40 -8.45
C ILE A 196 -26.87 22.39 -9.96
N SER A 197 -25.83 22.22 -10.75
CA SER A 197 -25.90 22.41 -12.19
C SER A 197 -24.81 21.57 -12.86
N SER A 198 -25.13 21.00 -14.03
CA SER A 198 -24.15 20.39 -14.94
C SER A 198 -23.02 21.35 -15.34
N SER A 199 -23.14 22.64 -15.00
CA SER A 199 -22.09 23.65 -15.14
C SER A 199 -20.88 23.46 -14.24
N LEU A 200 -20.95 22.73 -13.12
CA LEU A 200 -19.81 22.68 -12.18
C LEU A 200 -18.65 21.84 -12.74
N LEU A 201 -18.94 20.64 -13.27
CA LEU A 201 -17.94 19.84 -13.98
C LEU A 201 -17.42 20.58 -15.23
N SER A 202 -18.30 21.22 -15.99
CA SER A 202 -17.87 22.00 -17.16
C SER A 202 -16.96 23.18 -16.79
N CYS A 203 -17.13 23.76 -15.60
CA CYS A 203 -16.25 24.80 -15.09
C CYS A 203 -14.87 24.23 -14.74
N LEU A 204 -14.83 23.10 -14.02
CA LEU A 204 -13.58 22.40 -13.69
C LEU A 204 -12.81 21.99 -14.96
N GLN A 205 -13.49 21.47 -15.98
CA GLN A 205 -12.89 21.06 -17.26
C GLN A 205 -12.36 22.23 -18.11
N LYS A 206 -12.74 23.48 -17.81
CA LYS A 206 -12.24 24.68 -18.48
C LYS A 206 -11.07 25.33 -17.74
N ALA A 207 -10.77 24.85 -16.53
CA ALA A 207 -9.65 25.36 -15.76
C ALA A 207 -8.32 24.99 -16.42
N ASP A 208 -7.33 25.84 -16.24
CA ASP A 208 -5.95 25.51 -16.59
C ASP A 208 -5.45 24.31 -15.76
N SER A 209 -4.71 23.41 -16.39
CA SER A 209 -4.27 22.14 -15.78
C SER A 209 -3.44 22.37 -14.53
N LEU A 210 -2.49 23.32 -14.55
CA LEU A 210 -1.64 23.63 -13.39
C LEU A 210 -2.47 24.23 -12.25
N THR A 211 -3.43 25.10 -12.58
CA THR A 211 -4.36 25.68 -11.61
C THR A 211 -5.18 24.58 -10.91
N LEU A 212 -5.68 23.61 -11.67
CA LEU A 212 -6.46 22.49 -11.14
C LEU A 212 -5.60 21.51 -10.33
N GLN A 213 -4.36 21.25 -10.75
CA GLN A 213 -3.39 20.45 -10.00
C GLN A 213 -3.08 21.09 -8.63
N ASN A 214 -2.78 22.40 -8.60
CA ASN A 214 -2.51 23.12 -7.35
C ASN A 214 -3.72 23.13 -6.41
N ALA A 215 -4.93 23.30 -6.96
CA ALA A 215 -6.16 23.21 -6.18
C ALA A 215 -6.39 21.79 -5.64
N SER A 216 -6.09 20.76 -6.44
CA SER A 216 -6.17 19.36 -6.04
C SER A 216 -5.22 19.05 -4.88
N ASP A 217 -3.96 19.47 -4.97
CA ASP A 217 -2.98 19.28 -3.91
C ASP A 217 -3.43 19.98 -2.63
N TRP A 218 -3.83 21.25 -2.73
CA TRP A 218 -4.33 22.02 -1.59
C TRP A 218 -5.48 21.30 -0.88
N VAL A 219 -6.51 20.83 -1.62
CA VAL A 219 -7.63 20.07 -1.02
C VAL A 219 -7.13 18.80 -0.31
N SER A 220 -6.14 18.12 -0.88
CA SER A 220 -5.55 16.93 -0.25
C SER A 220 -4.83 17.26 1.06
N THR A 221 -4.12 18.38 1.14
CA THR A 221 -3.45 18.82 2.38
C THR A 221 -4.43 19.18 3.51
N GLN A 222 -5.69 19.47 3.18
CA GLN A 222 -6.76 19.72 4.16
C GLN A 222 -7.46 18.42 4.62
N GLY A 223 -7.06 17.26 4.08
CA GLY A 223 -7.57 15.95 4.44
C GLY A 223 -7.16 15.51 5.85
N ARG A 224 -7.63 14.33 6.26
CA ARG A 224 -7.23 13.72 7.53
C ARG A 224 -5.79 13.23 7.42
N TYR A 225 -4.92 13.61 8.36
CA TYR A 225 -3.51 13.18 8.35
C TYR A 225 -3.38 11.66 8.20
N GLY A 226 -2.43 11.21 7.38
CA GLY A 226 -2.24 9.80 7.02
C GLY A 226 -3.14 9.33 5.87
N GLN A 227 -4.23 10.05 5.58
CA GLN A 227 -5.16 9.74 4.49
C GLN A 227 -5.08 10.82 3.40
N TRP A 228 -4.98 10.39 2.15
CA TRP A 228 -5.15 11.27 1.00
C TRP A 228 -6.63 11.57 0.77
N GLU A 229 -6.94 12.80 0.37
CA GLU A 229 -8.35 13.18 0.16
C GLU A 229 -8.91 12.56 -1.12
N TRP A 230 -8.08 12.48 -2.16
CA TRP A 230 -8.38 11.81 -3.42
C TRP A 230 -8.08 10.32 -3.29
N ARG A 231 -9.12 9.48 -3.35
CA ARG A 231 -9.00 8.03 -3.16
C ARG A 231 -10.20 7.29 -3.76
N PRO A 232 -10.13 5.95 -3.90
CA PRO A 232 -11.28 5.16 -4.32
C PRO A 232 -12.52 5.37 -3.44
N VAL A 233 -13.68 5.30 -4.09
CA VAL A 233 -15.01 5.44 -3.46
C VAL A 233 -15.89 4.24 -3.80
N ILE A 234 -16.90 3.95 -2.97
CA ILE A 234 -17.95 2.97 -3.30
C ILE A 234 -18.88 3.61 -4.34
N ASP A 235 -18.76 3.16 -5.58
CA ASP A 235 -19.50 3.67 -6.75
C ASP A 235 -20.61 2.71 -7.24
N GLY A 236 -20.73 1.54 -6.62
CA GLY A 236 -21.72 0.52 -7.00
C GLY A 236 -21.37 -0.24 -8.29
N LYS A 237 -20.20 0.03 -8.90
CA LYS A 237 -19.79 -0.53 -10.19
C LYS A 237 -18.40 -1.15 -10.14
N LEU A 238 -17.34 -0.36 -9.98
CA LEU A 238 -15.99 -0.89 -9.76
C LEU A 238 -15.83 -1.38 -8.34
N VAL A 239 -16.37 -0.61 -7.38
CA VAL A 239 -16.36 -0.89 -5.95
C VAL A 239 -17.82 -0.85 -5.48
N ARG A 240 -18.39 -2.01 -5.19
CA ARG A 240 -19.81 -2.21 -4.88
C ARG A 240 -20.12 -1.99 -3.41
N ASP A 241 -19.20 -2.35 -2.52
CA ASP A 241 -19.35 -2.22 -1.06
C ASP A 241 -17.98 -2.04 -0.37
N THR A 242 -17.98 -2.01 0.96
CA THR A 242 -16.79 -2.07 1.81
C THR A 242 -15.93 -3.29 1.47
N LEU A 243 -14.62 -3.17 1.70
CA LEU A 243 -13.65 -4.21 1.34
C LEU A 243 -13.99 -5.59 1.90
N THR A 244 -14.40 -5.67 3.16
CA THR A 244 -14.69 -6.96 3.78
C THR A 244 -15.95 -7.61 3.21
N GLN A 245 -16.93 -6.80 2.76
CA GLN A 245 -18.08 -7.29 2.03
C GLN A 245 -17.71 -7.74 0.61
N GLU A 246 -16.89 -6.96 -0.10
CA GLU A 246 -16.35 -7.35 -1.42
C GLU A 246 -15.63 -8.69 -1.39
N LEU A 247 -14.80 -8.92 -0.36
CA LEU A 247 -14.04 -10.16 -0.20
C LEU A 247 -14.86 -11.33 0.37
N SER A 248 -16.02 -11.08 0.99
CA SER A 248 -16.87 -12.11 1.61
C SER A 248 -18.12 -12.51 0.81
N GLN A 249 -18.66 -11.63 -0.05
CA GLN A 249 -19.99 -11.80 -0.68
C GLN A 249 -20.01 -12.50 -2.05
N GLY A 250 -18.91 -13.08 -2.54
CA GLY A 250 -18.90 -13.60 -3.91
C GLY A 250 -19.54 -14.99 -4.10
N LYS A 251 -20.70 -15.08 -4.77
CA LYS A 251 -21.14 -16.31 -5.47
C LYS A 251 -20.16 -16.75 -6.59
N ALA A 252 -19.23 -15.88 -7.00
CA ALA A 252 -18.11 -16.16 -7.92
C ALA A 252 -16.70 -15.97 -7.28
N GLY A 253 -16.62 -15.48 -6.03
CA GLY A 253 -15.37 -15.17 -5.33
C GLY A 253 -14.56 -14.00 -5.94
N VAL A 254 -13.30 -13.89 -5.53
CA VAL A 254 -12.27 -13.00 -6.10
C VAL A 254 -11.88 -13.41 -7.52
N ASN A 255 -11.50 -12.45 -8.38
CA ASN A 255 -10.91 -12.69 -9.71
C ASN A 255 -9.56 -13.40 -9.62
N GLY A 256 -9.10 -14.00 -10.73
CA GLY A 256 -7.83 -14.73 -10.75
C GLY A 256 -7.83 -16.04 -9.96
N ARG A 257 -6.70 -16.75 -9.97
CA ARG A 257 -6.53 -18.08 -9.35
C ARG A 257 -5.39 -18.13 -8.34
N ARG A 258 -4.59 -17.07 -8.24
CA ARG A 258 -3.49 -17.00 -7.27
C ARG A 258 -3.25 -15.59 -6.76
N VAL A 259 -2.86 -15.48 -5.50
CA VAL A 259 -2.44 -14.22 -4.89
C VAL A 259 -1.14 -14.36 -4.11
N LEU A 260 -0.27 -13.36 -4.24
CA LEU A 260 0.85 -13.09 -3.35
C LEU A 260 0.59 -11.72 -2.72
N THR A 261 0.52 -11.61 -1.41
CA THR A 261 0.31 -10.31 -0.76
C THR A 261 1.28 -10.10 0.39
N SER A 262 1.53 -8.86 0.76
CA SER A 262 2.48 -8.56 1.82
C SER A 262 2.22 -7.26 2.54
N ASN A 263 3.01 -7.06 3.58
CA ASN A 263 3.23 -5.81 4.26
C ASN A 263 4.68 -5.73 4.73
N VAL A 264 5.15 -4.54 5.06
CA VAL A 264 6.35 -4.36 5.87
C VAL A 264 6.00 -4.37 7.36
N ALA A 265 6.98 -4.56 8.25
CA ALA A 265 6.71 -4.60 9.69
C ALA A 265 6.19 -3.27 10.24
N ASP A 266 6.67 -2.14 9.71
CA ASP A 266 6.38 -0.79 10.19
C ASP A 266 5.68 0.06 9.11
N GLU A 267 4.46 -0.33 8.77
CA GLU A 267 3.63 0.41 7.81
C GLU A 267 3.19 1.77 8.34
N GLY A 268 2.84 1.84 9.63
CA GLY A 268 2.11 2.95 10.24
C GLY A 268 2.86 4.27 10.49
N PRO A 269 4.16 4.30 10.84
CA PRO A 269 4.83 5.50 11.34
C PRO A 269 4.70 6.76 10.47
N TYR A 270 4.65 6.65 9.13
CA TYR A 270 4.48 7.80 8.24
C TYR A 270 3.06 8.37 8.18
N PHE A 271 2.09 7.68 8.78
CA PHE A 271 0.67 7.97 8.58
C PHE A 271 -0.06 8.31 9.88
N THR A 272 0.67 8.46 10.98
CA THR A 272 0.12 8.75 12.30
C THR A 272 0.75 10.01 12.87
N TRP A 273 -0.01 10.74 13.69
CA TRP A 273 0.53 11.88 14.44
C TRP A 273 1.66 11.41 15.35
N GLN A 274 2.73 12.19 15.50
CA GLN A 274 3.94 11.80 16.22
C GLN A 274 3.95 12.17 17.72
N ASN A 275 2.79 12.48 18.33
CA ASN A 275 2.68 12.90 19.74
C ASN A 275 1.52 12.20 20.46
N ILE A 276 1.32 10.92 20.18
CA ILE A 276 0.27 10.09 20.80
C ILE A 276 0.86 9.41 22.03
N THR A 277 0.85 10.10 23.17
CA THR A 277 1.51 9.66 24.41
C THR A 277 0.55 9.13 25.48
N THR A 278 -0.76 9.23 25.26
CA THR A 278 -1.79 8.79 26.22
C THR A 278 -2.93 8.07 25.53
N GLN A 279 -3.71 7.29 26.30
CA GLN A 279 -4.95 6.69 25.83
C GLN A 279 -5.91 7.75 25.25
N ALA A 280 -6.00 8.92 25.88
CA ALA A 280 -6.86 9.99 25.42
C ALA A 280 -6.43 10.50 24.03
N HIS A 281 -5.12 10.65 23.79
CA HIS A 281 -4.60 11.03 22.47
C HIS A 281 -4.91 9.95 21.43
N PHE A 282 -4.78 8.66 21.78
CA PHE A 282 -5.12 7.56 20.87
C PHE A 282 -6.61 7.56 20.53
N VAL A 283 -7.49 7.79 21.50
CA VAL A 283 -8.94 7.93 21.24
C VAL A 283 -9.24 9.13 20.34
N SER A 284 -8.58 10.28 20.55
CA SER A 284 -8.72 11.44 19.65
C SER A 284 -8.25 11.14 18.23
N PHE A 285 -7.16 10.36 18.09
CA PHE A 285 -6.68 9.89 16.79
C PHE A 285 -7.73 9.01 16.10
N LEU A 286 -8.34 8.06 16.82
CA LEU A 286 -9.43 7.21 16.28
C LEU A 286 -10.62 8.05 15.83
N GLN A 287 -11.09 8.97 16.68
CA GLN A 287 -12.26 9.81 16.37
C GLN A 287 -12.00 10.77 15.20
N SER A 288 -10.78 11.26 15.05
CA SER A 288 -10.40 12.12 13.93
C SER A 288 -10.34 11.35 12.62
N ASN A 289 -9.77 10.15 12.62
CA ASN A 289 -9.57 9.34 11.42
C ASN A 289 -10.78 8.52 11.00
N TYR A 290 -11.62 8.12 11.96
CA TYR A 290 -12.78 7.24 11.79
C TYR A 290 -13.97 7.77 12.62
N PRO A 291 -14.55 8.93 12.25
CA PRO A 291 -15.55 9.63 13.04
C PRO A 291 -16.87 8.88 13.21
N THR A 292 -17.11 7.82 12.44
CA THR A 292 -18.31 7.00 12.55
C THR A 292 -18.21 5.94 13.64
N LEU A 293 -17.02 5.68 14.21
CA LEU A 293 -16.85 4.76 15.34
C LEU A 293 -17.74 5.15 16.53
N SER A 294 -18.56 4.21 17.00
CA SER A 294 -19.32 4.39 18.23
C SER A 294 -18.42 4.24 19.47
N ALA A 295 -18.90 4.72 20.62
CA ALA A 295 -18.21 4.52 21.90
C ALA A 295 -17.98 3.02 22.22
N GLY A 296 -18.90 2.15 21.80
CA GLY A 296 -18.74 0.70 21.92
C GLY A 296 -17.57 0.18 21.07
N ASN A 297 -17.47 0.62 19.81
CA ASN A 297 -16.37 0.23 18.93
C ASN A 297 -15.01 0.70 19.47
N VAL A 298 -14.93 1.94 19.98
CA VAL A 298 -13.70 2.46 20.60
C VAL A 298 -13.30 1.61 21.82
N SER A 299 -14.28 1.21 22.64
CA SER A 299 -14.02 0.35 23.82
C SER A 299 -13.48 -1.02 23.42
N GLU A 300 -14.01 -1.60 22.34
CA GLU A 300 -13.57 -2.89 21.81
C GLU A 300 -12.15 -2.83 21.21
N ILE A 301 -11.84 -1.74 20.50
CA ILE A 301 -10.48 -1.46 20.01
C ILE A 301 -9.50 -1.37 21.18
N LEU A 302 -9.82 -0.59 22.22
CA LEU A 302 -8.96 -0.47 23.41
C LEU A 302 -8.76 -1.83 24.10
N ALA A 303 -9.83 -2.59 24.32
CA ALA A 303 -9.73 -3.93 24.92
C ALA A 303 -8.79 -4.84 24.13
N THR A 304 -8.88 -4.80 22.80
CA THR A 304 -8.12 -5.69 21.92
C THR A 304 -6.66 -5.27 21.75
N TYR A 305 -6.39 -3.97 21.61
CA TYR A 305 -5.03 -3.48 21.32
C TYR A 305 -4.20 -3.21 22.58
N THR A 306 -4.83 -2.92 23.72
CA THR A 306 -4.09 -2.32 24.86
C THR A 306 -4.23 -3.08 26.17
N GLN A 307 -5.32 -3.80 26.39
CA GLN A 307 -5.61 -4.41 27.70
C GLN A 307 -4.53 -5.40 28.17
N LYS A 308 -4.01 -6.25 27.27
CA LYS A 308 -2.94 -7.22 27.60
C LYS A 308 -1.62 -6.55 27.97
N HIS A 309 -1.44 -5.28 27.58
CA HIS A 309 -0.16 -4.58 27.63
C HIS A 309 -0.19 -3.30 28.48
N GLU A 310 -1.27 -3.07 29.23
CA GLU A 310 -1.50 -1.81 29.95
C GLU A 310 -0.31 -1.38 30.82
N ALA A 311 0.26 -2.31 31.58
CA ALA A 311 1.44 -2.04 32.41
C ALA A 311 2.66 -1.58 31.59
N PHE A 312 2.89 -2.18 30.41
CA PHE A 312 3.97 -1.77 29.51
C PHE A 312 3.69 -0.39 28.92
N LEU A 313 2.45 -0.14 28.48
CA LEU A 313 2.05 1.15 27.90
C LEU A 313 2.18 2.29 28.92
N THR A 314 1.72 2.09 30.15
CA THR A 314 1.88 3.08 31.24
C THR A 314 3.34 3.34 31.54
N ALA A 315 4.18 2.30 31.55
CA ALA A 315 5.59 2.42 31.88
C ALA A 315 6.44 3.04 30.76
N ASN A 316 6.03 2.96 29.48
CA ASN A 316 6.88 3.29 28.31
C ASN A 316 6.24 4.29 27.33
N SER A 317 5.20 5.00 27.74
CA SER A 317 4.65 6.14 26.99
C SER A 317 5.15 7.46 27.60
N LYS A 318 6.45 7.74 27.42
CA LYS A 318 7.13 8.78 28.23
C LYS A 318 7.29 10.11 27.52
N ASP A 319 7.39 10.16 26.20
CA ASP A 319 7.71 11.42 25.51
C ASP A 319 7.03 11.63 24.15
N ALA A 320 6.79 12.92 23.87
CA ALA A 320 6.19 13.42 22.64
C ALA A 320 7.12 13.39 21.42
N ASN A 321 8.43 13.26 21.68
CA ASN A 321 9.47 13.26 20.66
C ASN A 321 9.97 11.85 20.36
N ASN A 322 9.40 10.83 21.03
CA ASN A 322 9.65 9.43 20.79
C ASN A 322 11.15 9.10 20.85
N THR A 323 11.82 9.59 21.90
CA THR A 323 13.25 9.42 22.15
C THR A 323 13.58 8.16 22.94
N ASP A 324 12.56 7.44 23.42
CA ASP A 324 12.72 6.11 24.00
C ASP A 324 13.29 5.15 22.92
N PRO A 325 14.31 4.33 23.23
CA PRO A 325 14.89 3.43 22.26
C PRO A 325 13.89 2.34 21.87
N GLY A 326 13.30 2.50 20.69
CA GLY A 326 12.56 1.46 20.01
C GLY A 326 13.45 0.30 19.57
N PHE A 327 12.85 -0.87 19.37
CA PHE A 327 13.51 -1.99 18.70
C PHE A 327 12.50 -2.81 17.88
N SER A 328 12.95 -3.32 16.74
CA SER A 328 12.19 -4.28 15.94
C SER A 328 11.82 -5.52 16.75
N THR A 329 10.56 -5.91 16.65
CA THR A 329 10.01 -7.09 17.31
C THR A 329 10.48 -8.35 16.60
N ASN A 330 10.60 -9.46 17.35
CA ASN A 330 10.82 -10.76 16.72
C ASN A 330 9.51 -11.42 16.23
N GLY A 331 8.37 -10.83 16.58
CA GLY A 331 7.00 -11.25 16.27
C GLY A 331 6.51 -12.54 16.91
N LEU A 332 7.35 -13.20 17.70
CA LEU A 332 7.08 -14.49 18.35
C LEU A 332 6.90 -14.36 19.87
N GLU A 333 7.57 -13.39 20.49
CA GLU A 333 7.57 -13.19 21.94
C GLU A 333 7.46 -11.69 22.29
N SER A 334 6.99 -11.41 23.51
CA SER A 334 6.85 -10.05 24.03
C SER A 334 8.21 -9.38 24.23
N PRO A 335 8.34 -8.06 23.96
CA PRO A 335 7.28 -7.15 23.52
C PRO A 335 7.02 -7.20 22.01
N TYR A 336 5.75 -6.95 21.64
CA TYR A 336 5.22 -7.07 20.28
C TYR A 336 5.00 -5.71 19.61
N ALA A 337 4.72 -5.72 18.31
CA ALA A 337 4.47 -4.56 17.46
C ALA A 337 3.27 -3.73 17.92
N THR A 338 2.39 -4.30 18.76
CA THR A 338 1.31 -3.59 19.45
C THR A 338 1.81 -2.59 20.49
N THR A 339 3.09 -2.63 20.86
CA THR A 339 3.65 -1.88 21.99
C THR A 339 5.02 -1.25 21.72
N VAL A 340 5.83 -1.86 20.84
CA VAL A 340 7.16 -1.34 20.47
C VAL A 340 7.52 -1.69 19.01
N SER A 341 8.28 -0.82 18.37
CA SER A 341 9.00 -1.05 17.11
C SER A 341 10.31 -0.25 17.13
N ASP A 342 11.12 -0.29 16.07
CA ASP A 342 12.26 0.63 15.91
C ASP A 342 11.83 2.11 15.86
N TYR A 343 10.55 2.36 15.55
CA TYR A 343 10.02 3.69 15.41
C TYR A 343 9.44 4.25 16.69
N ALA A 344 8.75 3.46 17.50
CA ALA A 344 8.06 3.99 18.67
C ALA A 344 7.87 2.97 19.79
N THR A 345 7.60 3.49 21.00
CA THR A 345 7.10 2.71 22.14
C THR A 345 5.74 3.23 22.61
N GLY A 346 5.05 2.42 23.42
CA GLY A 346 3.87 2.88 24.15
C GLY A 346 2.68 3.23 23.25
N TRP A 347 1.93 4.27 23.63
CA TRP A 347 0.73 4.71 22.92
C TRP A 347 0.98 5.17 21.47
N GLN A 348 2.18 5.67 21.17
CA GLN A 348 2.55 6.06 19.81
C GLN A 348 2.64 4.81 18.93
N GLN A 349 3.27 3.74 19.44
CA GLN A 349 3.33 2.49 18.71
C GLN A 349 1.96 1.80 18.59
N VAL A 350 1.09 1.91 19.61
CA VAL A 350 -0.30 1.43 19.49
C VAL A 350 -1.00 2.11 18.30
N ALA A 351 -0.83 3.42 18.15
CA ALA A 351 -1.39 4.17 17.02
C ALA A 351 -0.79 3.73 15.69
N ASN A 352 0.55 3.62 15.61
CA ASN A 352 1.26 3.16 14.41
C ASN A 352 0.75 1.77 13.99
N ASN A 353 0.67 0.82 14.92
CA ASN A 353 0.24 -0.55 14.64
C ASN A 353 -1.25 -0.63 14.30
N PHE A 354 -2.12 0.13 14.99
CA PHE A 354 -3.54 0.19 14.64
C PHE A 354 -3.74 0.71 13.21
N TYR A 355 -3.09 1.82 12.86
CA TYR A 355 -3.17 2.37 11.51
C TYR A 355 -2.62 1.42 10.45
N ALA A 356 -1.47 0.79 10.74
CA ALA A 356 -0.88 -0.25 9.90
C ALA A 356 -1.87 -1.38 9.61
N GLU A 357 -2.55 -1.87 10.66
CA GLU A 357 -3.48 -2.99 10.56
C GLU A 357 -4.75 -2.65 9.80
N VAL A 358 -5.37 -1.50 10.10
CA VAL A 358 -6.57 -1.05 9.38
C VAL A 358 -6.29 -0.80 7.90
N THR A 359 -5.14 -0.20 7.58
CA THR A 359 -4.90 0.38 6.25
C THR A 359 -4.14 -0.56 5.30
N PHE A 360 -3.26 -1.42 5.82
CA PHE A 360 -2.33 -2.23 5.02
C PHE A 360 -2.37 -3.71 5.37
N VAL A 361 -2.11 -4.05 6.64
CA VAL A 361 -1.82 -5.42 7.07
C VAL A 361 -3.07 -6.30 7.02
N CYS A 362 -4.21 -5.82 7.54
CA CYS A 362 -5.44 -6.60 7.51
C CYS A 362 -6.09 -6.66 6.13
N PRO A 363 -6.10 -5.61 5.29
CA PRO A 363 -6.45 -5.74 3.88
C PRO A 363 -5.65 -6.83 3.14
N SER A 364 -4.33 -6.90 3.35
CA SER A 364 -3.48 -8.00 2.85
C SER A 364 -3.94 -9.37 3.40
N HIS A 365 -4.21 -9.43 4.70
CA HIS A 365 -4.65 -10.65 5.38
C HIS A 365 -6.02 -11.15 4.85
N TRP A 366 -6.99 -10.26 4.65
CA TRP A 366 -8.31 -10.58 4.12
C TRP A 366 -8.25 -11.02 2.66
N LEU A 367 -7.41 -10.39 1.84
CA LEU A 367 -7.19 -10.80 0.47
C LEU A 367 -6.63 -12.23 0.40
N ALA A 368 -5.64 -12.56 1.22
CA ALA A 368 -5.10 -13.92 1.30
C ALA A 368 -6.16 -14.94 1.75
N ASN A 369 -7.00 -14.59 2.75
CA ASN A 369 -8.11 -15.44 3.19
C ASN A 369 -9.13 -15.68 2.07
N ALA A 370 -9.48 -14.65 1.30
CA ALA A 370 -10.47 -14.75 0.21
C ALA A 370 -10.01 -15.72 -0.89
N TYR A 371 -8.73 -15.67 -1.28
CA TYR A 371 -8.17 -16.62 -2.23
C TYR A 371 -8.01 -18.03 -1.65
N ALA A 372 -7.59 -18.15 -0.38
CA ALA A 372 -7.48 -19.45 0.27
C ALA A 372 -8.84 -20.17 0.42
N ALA A 373 -9.93 -19.41 0.55
CA ALA A 373 -11.29 -19.94 0.60
C ALA A 373 -11.87 -20.29 -0.78
N LYS A 374 -11.31 -19.75 -1.87
CA LYS A 374 -11.77 -19.99 -3.24
C LYS A 374 -11.27 -21.34 -3.75
N ASP A 375 -12.19 -22.17 -4.24
CA ASP A 375 -11.86 -23.51 -4.75
C ASP A 375 -10.85 -23.45 -5.90
N GLY A 376 -9.81 -24.28 -5.81
CA GLY A 376 -8.72 -24.36 -6.78
C GLY A 376 -7.87 -23.09 -6.92
N ALA A 377 -7.99 -22.13 -6.00
CA ALA A 377 -7.11 -20.97 -5.92
C ALA A 377 -5.99 -21.17 -4.88
N ARG A 378 -4.95 -20.34 -4.96
CA ARG A 378 -3.77 -20.42 -4.10
C ARG A 378 -3.41 -19.05 -3.54
N ALA A 379 -2.91 -19.03 -2.30
CA ALA A 379 -2.54 -17.79 -1.63
C ALA A 379 -1.19 -17.93 -0.94
N TRP A 380 -0.39 -16.87 -1.03
CA TRP A 380 0.85 -16.71 -0.29
C TRP A 380 0.89 -15.32 0.32
N ARG A 381 1.48 -15.23 1.52
CA ARG A 381 1.64 -13.97 2.23
C ARG A 381 3.01 -13.86 2.87
N TYR A 382 3.63 -12.68 2.81
CA TYR A 382 4.87 -12.39 3.56
C TYR A 382 4.79 -11.08 4.35
N GLN A 383 5.62 -10.99 5.38
CA GLN A 383 6.00 -9.75 6.02
C GLN A 383 7.49 -9.49 5.74
N TYR A 384 7.82 -8.27 5.32
CA TYR A 384 9.21 -7.80 5.27
C TYR A 384 9.56 -7.13 6.60
N SER A 385 10.53 -7.69 7.30
CA SER A 385 10.89 -7.31 8.68
C SER A 385 12.30 -6.78 8.84
N VAL A 386 13.03 -6.55 7.74
CA VAL A 386 14.41 -6.01 7.84
C VAL A 386 14.36 -4.54 8.24
N PRO A 387 14.94 -4.15 9.39
CA PRO A 387 14.93 -2.78 9.85
C PRO A 387 15.51 -1.80 8.81
N PRO A 388 14.88 -0.63 8.61
CA PRO A 388 13.75 -0.11 9.40
C PRO A 388 12.36 -0.55 8.94
N ALA A 389 12.23 -1.45 7.97
CA ALA A 389 10.97 -2.08 7.55
C ALA A 389 9.78 -1.12 7.34
N TYR A 390 10.06 0.07 6.80
CA TYR A 390 9.08 1.13 6.64
C TYR A 390 8.33 1.04 5.31
N HIS A 391 7.15 1.67 5.22
CA HIS A 391 6.26 1.55 4.05
C HIS A 391 6.97 1.73 2.70
N GLY A 392 6.93 0.70 1.85
CA GLY A 392 7.46 0.73 0.48
C GLY A 392 8.95 0.37 0.33
N VAL A 393 9.68 0.16 1.43
CA VAL A 393 11.11 -0.17 1.38
C VAL A 393 11.41 -1.53 0.73
N ASP A 394 10.43 -2.44 0.70
CA ASP A 394 10.58 -3.80 0.17
C ASP A 394 10.46 -3.89 -1.36
N ILE A 395 10.17 -2.80 -2.07
CA ILE A 395 10.10 -2.78 -3.54
C ILE A 395 11.41 -2.27 -4.16
N GLY A 396 11.49 -0.96 -4.34
CA GLY A 396 12.61 -0.28 -4.96
C GLY A 396 12.16 0.80 -5.94
N SER A 397 12.67 2.01 -5.72
CA SER A 397 12.43 3.22 -6.51
C SER A 397 13.72 4.03 -6.73
N GLY A 398 14.89 3.40 -6.54
CA GLY A 398 16.21 4.00 -6.73
C GLY A 398 17.01 4.24 -5.44
N SER A 399 16.71 3.55 -4.34
CA SER A 399 17.39 3.74 -3.05
C SER A 399 18.36 2.60 -2.69
N ALA A 400 19.31 2.86 -1.78
CA ALA A 400 20.25 1.86 -1.29
C ALA A 400 19.61 0.75 -0.42
N VAL A 401 18.30 0.79 -0.16
CA VAL A 401 17.56 -0.23 0.62
C VAL A 401 16.56 -1.01 -0.24
N ASP A 402 16.53 -0.74 -1.54
CA ASP A 402 15.65 -1.40 -2.50
C ASP A 402 15.90 -2.93 -2.56
N VAL A 403 14.81 -3.68 -2.79
CA VAL A 403 14.81 -5.15 -2.68
C VAL A 403 14.33 -5.83 -3.95
N LEU A 404 13.06 -5.67 -4.35
CA LEU A 404 12.45 -6.41 -5.45
C LEU A 404 12.83 -5.90 -6.84
N LEU A 405 13.06 -4.59 -7.01
CA LEU A 405 13.37 -4.01 -8.33
C LEU A 405 14.85 -3.61 -8.50
N ALA A 406 15.64 -3.65 -7.43
CA ALA A 406 17.08 -3.34 -7.50
C ALA A 406 17.94 -4.50 -8.04
N PRO A 407 19.16 -4.21 -8.52
CA PRO A 407 20.19 -5.23 -8.74
C PRO A 407 20.45 -6.08 -7.49
N VAL A 408 20.50 -7.40 -7.65
CA VAL A 408 20.71 -8.34 -6.53
C VAL A 408 22.03 -8.09 -5.80
N ASP A 409 23.05 -7.63 -6.52
CA ASP A 409 24.42 -7.37 -6.07
C ASP A 409 24.68 -5.90 -5.70
N THR A 410 23.62 -5.10 -5.47
CA THR A 410 23.76 -3.69 -5.08
C THR A 410 24.68 -3.58 -3.83
N PRO A 411 25.85 -2.91 -3.94
CA PRO A 411 26.84 -2.88 -2.87
C PRO A 411 26.48 -1.88 -1.76
N GLY A 412 26.99 -2.11 -0.54
CA GLY A 412 26.90 -1.15 0.57
C GLY A 412 25.49 -1.02 1.18
N THR A 413 24.63 -2.01 1.00
CA THR A 413 23.23 -1.97 1.44
C THR A 413 22.99 -2.77 2.72
N ALA A 414 21.98 -2.37 3.50
CA ALA A 414 21.51 -3.10 4.67
C ALA A 414 20.77 -4.41 4.32
N VAL A 415 20.58 -4.69 3.03
CA VAL A 415 19.88 -5.87 2.50
C VAL A 415 20.90 -6.79 1.84
N THR A 416 20.90 -8.09 2.19
CA THR A 416 21.84 -9.07 1.61
C THR A 416 21.42 -9.47 0.19
N MET A 417 22.41 -9.83 -0.64
CA MET A 417 22.17 -10.43 -1.96
C MET A 417 21.28 -11.68 -1.85
N SER A 418 21.49 -12.52 -0.83
CA SER A 418 20.68 -13.72 -0.59
C SER A 418 19.20 -13.39 -0.35
N LEU A 419 18.91 -12.34 0.42
CA LEU A 419 17.52 -11.93 0.66
C LEU A 419 16.87 -11.39 -0.61
N ARG A 420 17.56 -10.50 -1.35
CA ARG A 420 17.07 -9.98 -2.63
C ARG A 420 16.79 -11.10 -3.61
N LEU A 421 17.76 -12.00 -3.79
CA LEU A 421 17.63 -13.13 -4.71
C LEU A 421 16.45 -14.02 -4.32
N ALA A 422 16.26 -14.31 -3.04
CA ALA A 422 15.14 -15.14 -2.57
C ALA A 422 13.78 -14.50 -2.88
N LEU A 423 13.59 -13.22 -2.55
CA LEU A 423 12.32 -12.52 -2.78
C LEU A 423 12.05 -12.28 -4.28
N GLN A 424 13.05 -11.84 -5.04
CA GLN A 424 12.93 -11.67 -6.49
C GLN A 424 12.64 -12.99 -7.20
N SER A 425 13.30 -14.07 -6.80
CA SER A 425 13.04 -15.41 -7.35
C SER A 425 11.65 -15.90 -7.00
N ALA A 426 11.15 -15.64 -5.79
CA ALA A 426 9.79 -16.02 -5.39
C ALA A 426 8.74 -15.27 -6.24
N TRP A 427 8.94 -13.98 -6.50
CA TRP A 427 8.08 -13.21 -7.41
C TRP A 427 8.07 -13.78 -8.82
N GLY A 428 9.23 -14.06 -9.41
CA GLY A 428 9.27 -14.64 -10.75
C GLY A 428 8.66 -16.04 -10.82
N GLN A 429 8.85 -16.87 -9.79
CA GLN A 429 8.18 -18.18 -9.68
C GLN A 429 6.64 -18.03 -9.62
N PHE A 430 6.13 -17.04 -8.87
CA PHE A 430 4.71 -16.74 -8.80
C PHE A 430 4.14 -16.27 -10.15
N ILE A 431 4.84 -15.37 -10.84
CA ILE A 431 4.45 -14.83 -12.15
C ILE A 431 4.43 -15.95 -13.20
N THR A 432 5.45 -16.81 -13.21
CA THR A 432 5.67 -17.76 -14.30
C THR A 432 4.96 -19.10 -14.14
N ARG A 433 5.02 -19.67 -12.94
CA ARG A 433 4.45 -20.99 -12.59
C ARG A 433 3.20 -20.82 -11.75
N GLY A 434 3.26 -19.91 -10.78
CA GLY A 434 2.18 -19.71 -9.82
C GLY A 434 1.97 -20.91 -8.89
N GLU A 435 2.99 -21.74 -8.71
CA GLU A 435 3.02 -22.98 -7.92
C GLU A 435 3.92 -22.79 -6.67
N ASP A 436 4.49 -23.88 -6.14
CA ASP A 436 5.37 -23.86 -4.97
C ASP A 436 6.48 -22.82 -5.11
N LEU A 437 6.53 -21.90 -4.15
CA LEU A 437 7.51 -20.83 -4.08
C LEU A 437 8.69 -21.33 -3.23
N VAL A 438 9.87 -21.43 -3.86
CA VAL A 438 11.08 -21.94 -3.21
C VAL A 438 12.07 -20.80 -2.99
N LEU A 439 12.57 -20.69 -1.76
CA LEU A 439 13.53 -19.68 -1.34
C LEU A 439 14.93 -20.30 -1.25
N GLY A 440 15.90 -19.74 -1.98
CA GLY A 440 17.31 -20.15 -1.98
C GLY A 440 17.69 -21.21 -3.04
N GLY A 441 18.90 -21.09 -3.61
CA GLY A 441 19.37 -21.99 -4.67
C GLY A 441 20.86 -21.85 -5.03
N SER A 442 21.73 -22.44 -4.19
CA SER A 442 23.01 -23.14 -4.50
C SER A 442 23.90 -23.22 -3.24
N GLY A 443 23.49 -24.00 -2.22
CA GLY A 443 24.32 -24.12 -1.01
C GLY A 443 23.77 -24.89 0.20
N GLY A 444 22.48 -25.26 0.25
CA GLY A 444 21.91 -26.12 1.30
C GLY A 444 20.77 -25.46 2.09
N ASN A 445 19.67 -26.23 2.26
CA ASN A 445 18.36 -25.88 2.81
C ASN A 445 17.54 -24.82 2.03
N ALA A 446 16.92 -25.25 0.94
CA ALA A 446 15.85 -24.48 0.31
C ALA A 446 14.60 -24.46 1.22
N THR A 447 14.09 -23.27 1.53
CA THR A 447 12.83 -23.12 2.27
C THR A 447 11.68 -23.11 1.29
N VAL A 448 10.75 -24.06 1.43
CA VAL A 448 9.47 -24.00 0.70
C VAL A 448 8.56 -23.01 1.42
N TRP A 449 8.11 -21.99 0.71
CA TRP A 449 7.12 -21.04 1.21
C TRP A 449 5.72 -21.63 1.04
N SER A 450 5.26 -22.25 2.12
CA SER A 450 3.95 -22.89 2.20
C SER A 450 2.81 -21.91 1.92
N GLN A 451 1.73 -22.42 1.35
CA GLN A 451 0.53 -21.66 1.06
C GLN A 451 -0.17 -21.18 2.35
N TRP A 452 -0.76 -20.00 2.26
CA TRP A 452 -1.63 -19.42 3.27
C TRP A 452 -2.94 -20.21 3.37
N LYS A 453 -3.22 -20.82 4.53
CA LYS A 453 -4.45 -21.58 4.81
C LYS A 453 -4.84 -22.54 3.68
N GLU A 454 -3.91 -23.41 3.28
CA GLU A 454 -4.11 -24.35 2.18
C GLU A 454 -5.45 -25.11 2.31
N GLY A 455 -6.24 -25.13 1.23
CA GLY A 455 -7.58 -25.72 1.20
C GLY A 455 -8.61 -25.03 2.11
N GLY A 456 -8.37 -23.78 2.48
CA GLY A 456 -9.24 -22.93 3.29
C GLY A 456 -9.28 -23.26 4.79
N ARG A 457 -8.48 -24.25 5.25
CA ARG A 457 -8.56 -24.79 6.63
C ARG A 457 -7.19 -25.03 7.29
N GLY A 458 -6.09 -24.74 6.60
CA GLY A 458 -4.73 -24.89 7.11
C GLY A 458 -4.26 -23.74 8.01
N VAL A 459 -3.02 -23.82 8.46
CA VAL A 459 -2.34 -22.73 9.18
C VAL A 459 -2.15 -21.53 8.25
N ALA A 460 -2.24 -20.34 8.81
CA ALA A 460 -1.95 -19.06 8.16
C ALA A 460 -0.44 -18.90 7.88
N SER A 461 0.14 -19.78 7.06
CA SER A 461 1.57 -19.80 6.77
C SER A 461 2.02 -18.49 6.11
N MET A 462 2.75 -17.68 6.86
CA MET A 462 3.32 -16.41 6.41
C MET A 462 4.83 -16.53 6.34
N LEU A 463 5.46 -16.09 5.26
CA LEU A 463 6.91 -15.90 5.25
C LEU A 463 7.25 -14.64 6.06
N ASN A 464 8.09 -14.77 7.07
CA ASN A 464 8.79 -13.63 7.66
C ASN A 464 10.15 -13.48 6.97
N ALA A 465 10.27 -12.45 6.13
CA ALA A 465 11.51 -12.11 5.44
C ALA A 465 12.30 -11.13 6.31
N ASN A 466 13.33 -11.65 6.99
CA ASN A 466 14.13 -10.88 7.95
C ASN A 466 15.63 -11.11 7.73
N MET A 467 16.46 -10.43 8.54
CA MET A 467 17.91 -10.56 8.55
C MET A 467 18.44 -10.64 9.97
N THR A 468 19.64 -11.21 10.13
CA THR A 468 20.37 -11.31 11.41
C THR A 468 21.85 -10.98 11.21
N GLY A 469 22.56 -10.78 12.32
CA GLY A 469 23.97 -10.40 12.33
C GLY A 469 24.22 -8.97 11.87
N GLY A 470 25.42 -8.71 11.34
CA GLY A 470 25.90 -7.37 11.02
C GLY A 470 26.23 -6.52 12.25
N VAL A 471 26.45 -5.23 12.02
CA VAL A 471 26.77 -4.22 13.03
C VAL A 471 25.63 -3.19 13.06
N PRO A 472 25.15 -2.79 14.25
CA PRO A 472 24.12 -1.77 14.36
C PRO A 472 24.65 -0.42 13.85
N VAL A 473 23.85 0.24 13.03
CA VAL A 473 24.11 1.56 12.48
C VAL A 473 22.90 2.44 12.78
N GLY A 474 23.12 3.50 13.56
CA GLY A 474 22.11 4.53 13.79
C GLY A 474 21.88 5.34 12.51
N LYS A 475 20.62 5.53 12.15
CA LYS A 475 20.20 6.40 11.05
C LYS A 475 19.13 7.35 11.54
N VAL A 476 19.21 8.60 11.10
CA VAL A 476 18.10 9.54 11.28
C VAL A 476 17.08 9.27 10.18
N SER A 477 15.88 8.86 10.57
CA SER A 477 14.71 8.75 9.71
C SER A 477 13.78 9.93 9.97
N SER A 478 13.21 10.52 8.92
CA SER A 478 12.20 11.57 9.05
C SER A 478 10.95 11.24 8.26
N PHE A 479 9.76 11.51 8.84
CA PHE A 479 8.45 11.11 8.29
C PHE A 479 7.78 12.20 7.46
N ASP A 480 8.02 13.44 7.84
CA ASP A 480 7.34 14.64 7.34
C ASP A 480 8.31 15.83 7.18
N GLY A 481 9.61 15.59 7.35
CA GLY A 481 10.63 16.63 7.44
C GLY A 481 10.59 17.44 8.75
N MET A 482 9.63 17.17 9.65
CA MET A 482 9.43 17.88 10.92
C MET A 482 9.90 17.06 12.12
N VAL A 483 9.72 15.74 12.10
CA VAL A 483 10.18 14.80 13.14
C VAL A 483 11.31 13.94 12.59
N SER A 484 12.43 13.90 13.30
CA SER A 484 13.62 13.09 13.00
C SER A 484 13.84 12.09 14.13
N LEU A 485 13.67 10.80 13.85
CA LEU A 485 13.87 9.70 14.80
C LEU A 485 15.18 8.99 14.49
N ASN A 486 15.92 8.65 15.54
CA ASN A 486 17.13 7.85 15.41
C ASN A 486 16.75 6.37 15.45
N ILE A 487 16.72 5.74 14.28
CA ILE A 487 16.41 4.32 14.10
C ILE A 487 17.70 3.50 14.04
N THR A 488 17.64 2.25 14.47
CA THR A 488 18.77 1.32 14.31
C THR A 488 18.54 0.42 13.11
N SER A 489 19.49 0.38 12.18
CA SER A 489 19.57 -0.61 11.11
C SER A 489 20.82 -1.47 11.27
N TYR A 490 20.99 -2.49 10.44
CA TYR A 490 22.18 -3.34 10.47
C TYR A 490 22.92 -3.30 9.14
N ALA A 491 24.25 -3.18 9.19
CA ALA A 491 25.13 -3.16 8.02
C ALA A 491 26.22 -4.24 8.13
N PRO A 492 26.83 -4.66 7.01
CA PRO A 492 28.03 -5.49 7.06
C PRO A 492 29.14 -4.82 7.89
N GLY A 493 29.77 -5.58 8.78
CA GLY A 493 30.91 -5.12 9.58
C GLY A 493 32.27 -5.58 9.04
N ASP A 494 33.32 -5.35 9.82
CA ASP A 494 34.67 -5.83 9.53
C ASP A 494 34.76 -7.37 9.67
N ALA A 495 35.90 -7.96 9.29
CA ALA A 495 36.11 -9.41 9.28
C ALA A 495 35.88 -10.13 10.64
N GLY A 496 35.79 -9.40 11.76
CA GLY A 496 35.47 -9.93 13.08
C GLY A 496 34.00 -9.77 13.52
N SER A 497 33.18 -9.06 12.74
CA SER A 497 31.76 -8.86 13.04
C SER A 497 30.92 -10.06 12.57
N PRO A 498 29.78 -10.36 13.23
CA PRO A 498 28.83 -11.35 12.72
C PRO A 498 28.41 -10.99 11.28
N PRO A 499 28.43 -11.95 10.34
CA PRO A 499 27.99 -11.69 8.97
C PRO A 499 26.51 -11.30 8.97
N LEU A 500 26.16 -10.38 8.08
CA LEU A 500 24.78 -10.03 7.83
C LEU A 500 24.15 -11.14 6.97
N GLU A 501 23.12 -11.81 7.47
CA GLU A 501 22.54 -13.02 6.86
C GLU A 501 21.02 -12.93 6.71
N ALA A 502 20.48 -13.53 5.65
CA ALA A 502 19.04 -13.63 5.43
C ALA A 502 18.41 -14.70 6.32
N VAL A 503 17.27 -14.38 6.96
CA VAL A 503 16.48 -15.29 7.78
C VAL A 503 15.07 -15.36 7.19
N LEU A 504 14.75 -16.52 6.59
CA LEU A 504 13.52 -16.75 5.84
C LEU A 504 12.71 -17.85 6.52
N ASN A 505 11.89 -17.46 7.49
CA ASN A 505 11.11 -18.38 8.31
C ASN A 505 9.63 -18.36 7.91
N VAL A 506 9.00 -19.53 7.86
CA VAL A 506 7.53 -19.61 7.76
C VAL A 506 6.95 -19.65 9.16
N VAL A 507 6.05 -18.73 9.46
CA VAL A 507 5.44 -18.51 10.78
C VAL A 507 3.92 -18.54 10.68
N ASP A 508 3.24 -18.70 11.82
CA ASP A 508 1.78 -18.62 11.90
C ASP A 508 1.31 -17.16 11.91
N GLY A 509 0.84 -16.68 10.77
CA GLY A 509 0.40 -15.30 10.57
C GLY A 509 -0.87 -14.92 11.34
N ASP A 510 -1.68 -15.88 11.83
CA ASP A 510 -2.82 -15.60 12.70
C ASP A 510 -2.35 -15.33 14.14
N LYS A 511 -1.26 -15.98 14.58
CA LYS A 511 -0.68 -15.82 15.93
C LYS A 511 0.38 -14.73 16.02
N TRP A 512 0.97 -14.34 14.89
CA TRP A 512 2.03 -13.35 14.77
C TRP A 512 1.70 -12.04 15.49
N GLU A 513 2.68 -11.43 16.17
CA GLU A 513 2.56 -10.17 16.90
C GLU A 513 1.37 -10.14 17.88
N ASP A 514 1.30 -11.09 18.79
CA ASP A 514 0.23 -11.23 19.79
C ASP A 514 -1.18 -11.39 19.20
N GLY A 515 -1.32 -12.30 18.22
CA GLY A 515 -2.63 -12.67 17.70
C GLY A 515 -3.20 -11.70 16.66
N ARG A 516 -2.39 -11.30 15.66
CA ARG A 516 -2.83 -10.46 14.54
C ARG A 516 -4.11 -10.95 13.86
N GLY A 517 -4.32 -12.26 13.74
CA GLY A 517 -5.54 -12.82 13.15
C GLY A 517 -6.82 -12.48 13.93
N GLU A 518 -6.73 -12.28 15.25
CA GLU A 518 -7.85 -11.80 16.07
C GLU A 518 -8.14 -10.32 15.81
N ARG A 519 -7.08 -9.49 15.77
CA ARG A 519 -7.21 -8.07 15.47
C ARG A 519 -7.78 -7.83 14.07
N CYS A 520 -7.32 -8.57 13.06
CA CYS A 520 -7.88 -8.48 11.71
C CYS A 520 -9.33 -8.97 11.61
N ARG A 521 -9.81 -9.85 12.49
CA ARG A 521 -11.23 -10.21 12.56
C ARG A 521 -12.06 -9.07 13.16
N LEU A 522 -11.60 -8.50 14.29
CA LEU A 522 -12.23 -7.32 14.87
C LEU A 522 -12.37 -6.20 13.84
N LEU A 523 -11.28 -5.86 13.15
CA LEU A 523 -11.29 -4.79 12.14
C LEU A 523 -12.21 -5.11 10.95
N ALA A 524 -12.43 -6.40 10.65
CA ALA A 524 -13.37 -6.79 9.61
C ALA A 524 -14.82 -6.55 10.04
N ASP A 525 -15.15 -6.86 11.29
CA ASP A 525 -16.46 -6.61 11.89
C ASP A 525 -16.73 -5.10 12.04
N LEU A 526 -15.68 -4.33 12.32
CA LEU A 526 -15.75 -2.87 12.42
C LEU A 526 -15.74 -2.13 11.08
N SER A 527 -15.61 -2.83 9.94
CA SER A 527 -15.45 -2.19 8.63
C SER A 527 -16.54 -1.16 8.28
N PRO A 528 -17.83 -1.32 8.64
CA PRO A 528 -18.85 -0.30 8.35
C PRO A 528 -18.59 1.04 9.04
N TRP A 529 -17.90 1.02 10.19
CA TRP A 529 -17.54 2.20 10.99
C TRP A 529 -16.12 2.71 10.72
N LEU A 530 -15.36 1.99 9.88
CA LEU A 530 -14.02 2.41 9.42
C LEU A 530 -14.06 2.92 7.97
N ALA A 531 -15.24 2.95 7.35
CA ALA A 531 -15.39 3.22 5.91
C ALA A 531 -15.46 4.72 5.53
N ASP A 532 -15.64 5.67 6.46
CA ASP A 532 -15.83 7.11 6.13
C ASP A 532 -14.94 8.07 6.93
#